data_AF-A0A952AGI7-F1
#
_entry.id   AF-A0A952AGI7-F1
#
_cell.length_a   1.000
_cell.length_b   1.000
_cell.length_c   1.000
_cell.angle_alpha   90.00
_cell.angle_beta   90.00
_cell.angle_gamma   90.00
#
_symmetry.space_group_name_H-M   'P 1'
#
loop_
_entity.id
_entity.type
_entity.pdbx_description
1 polymer ?
#
loop_
_entity_poly.entity_id
_entity_poly.type
_entity_poly.pdbx_seq_one_letter_code
_entity_poly.pdbx_strand_id
1 'polypeptide(L)'
;MKKFSFYFLLLICVAILASFSSSRNDYIKRIKFPYQKQGLTERQAAAHLLSRFTYGATQSMIDDVVKQGLENWFLQQLNANLPDETLNEKLKSYDILTMSNEAILNKFPKKNDVIKMAVTEGVIDKEDLIEIKANKKDSSYKKLLENYMKQKVFLPEQELMRQQINQKILRASYSNNQLLEVMADFWYNHFNISATKNQCLQFIPVYERENIRKNSLNNFEDLLLSTAKSPAMLLYLDNFSSSGTNELFVNFNKRNSNKKQNNNGLNENYARELMELHTLGVDGGYTQSDVTEVARILTGWTIYPLNDYAPGANFKKMLEKFNDKFSEKGFVREGDFLFAANRHDS
;
A
#
# COMPACT_ATOMS: atom_id res chain seq x y z
N MET A 1 -27.91 -36.81 33.83
CA MET A 1 -26.70 -36.01 34.13
C MET A 1 -26.06 -35.33 32.90
N LYS A 2 -26.01 -35.93 31.69
CA LYS A 2 -25.36 -35.31 30.51
C LYS A 2 -26.03 -34.03 29.95
N LYS A 3 -27.37 -33.90 30.02
CA LYS A 3 -28.07 -32.70 29.51
C LYS A 3 -27.84 -31.44 30.37
N PHE A 4 -27.67 -31.59 31.69
CA PHE A 4 -27.47 -30.46 32.60
C PHE A 4 -26.11 -29.78 32.39
N SER A 5 -25.09 -30.56 32.04
CA SER A 5 -23.74 -30.05 31.72
C SER A 5 -23.69 -29.23 30.43
N PHE A 6 -24.55 -29.51 29.44
CA PHE A 6 -24.57 -28.78 28.17
C PHE A 6 -25.21 -27.39 28.32
N TYR A 7 -26.34 -27.28 29.03
CA TYR A 7 -26.98 -25.99 29.29
C TYR A 7 -26.16 -25.10 30.21
N PHE A 8 -25.42 -25.68 31.17
CA PHE A 8 -24.50 -24.94 32.02
C PHE A 8 -23.30 -24.39 31.24
N LEU A 9 -22.71 -25.18 30.33
CA LEU A 9 -21.64 -24.70 29.44
C LEU A 9 -22.13 -23.61 28.48
N LEU A 10 -23.35 -23.75 27.94
CA LEU A 10 -23.95 -22.75 27.07
C LEU A 10 -24.19 -21.43 27.80
N LEU A 11 -24.69 -21.47 29.04
CA LEU A 11 -24.88 -20.30 29.90
C LEU A 11 -23.56 -19.58 30.22
N ILE A 12 -22.49 -20.33 30.48
CA ILE A 12 -21.15 -19.77 30.69
C ILE A 12 -20.63 -19.12 29.41
N CYS A 13 -20.79 -19.76 28.24
CA CYS A 13 -20.40 -19.15 26.96
C CYS A 13 -21.20 -17.87 26.65
N VAL A 14 -22.51 -17.84 26.91
CA VAL A 14 -23.33 -16.64 26.74
C VAL A 14 -22.93 -15.53 27.72
N ALA A 15 -22.63 -15.87 28.98
CA ALA A 15 -22.18 -14.90 29.98
C ALA A 15 -20.80 -14.31 29.62
N ILE A 16 -19.86 -15.13 29.13
CA ILE A 16 -18.54 -14.67 28.67
C ILE A 16 -18.70 -13.76 27.43
N LEU A 17 -19.51 -14.16 26.44
CA LEU A 17 -19.77 -13.35 25.25
C LEU A 17 -20.48 -12.02 25.57
N ALA A 18 -21.40 -12.01 26.55
CA ALA A 18 -22.07 -10.79 27.02
C ALA A 18 -21.11 -9.86 27.81
N SER A 19 -20.13 -10.42 28.52
CA SER A 19 -19.13 -9.66 29.27
C SER A 19 -18.18 -8.87 28.35
N PHE A 20 -17.85 -9.43 27.18
CA PHE A 20 -17.04 -8.73 26.18
C PHE A 20 -17.78 -7.59 25.48
N SER A 21 -19.10 -7.70 25.26
CA SER A 21 -19.89 -6.62 24.62
C SER A 21 -20.21 -5.46 25.57
N SER A 22 -20.35 -5.73 26.89
CA SER A 22 -20.58 -4.69 27.91
C SER A 22 -19.37 -3.76 28.10
N SER A 23 -18.14 -4.30 28.01
CA SER A 23 -16.92 -3.55 28.35
C SER A 23 -16.65 -2.34 27.43
N ARG A 24 -16.90 -2.48 26.12
CA ARG A 24 -16.68 -1.41 25.13
C ARG A 24 -17.69 -0.27 25.29
N ASN A 25 -18.97 -0.60 25.53
CA ASN A 25 -20.03 0.38 25.73
C ASN A 25 -19.89 1.15 27.06
N ASP A 26 -19.40 0.50 28.12
CA ASP A 26 -19.15 1.16 29.40
C ASP A 26 -17.87 2.02 29.40
N TYR A 27 -16.85 1.67 28.60
CA TYR A 27 -15.67 2.51 28.37
C TYR A 27 -16.03 3.77 27.58
N ILE A 28 -16.83 3.62 26.52
CA ILE A 28 -17.32 4.73 25.69
C ILE A 28 -18.12 5.76 26.50
N LYS A 29 -18.97 5.32 27.43
CA LYS A 29 -19.74 6.23 28.33
C LYS A 29 -18.87 7.03 29.30
N ARG A 30 -17.59 6.69 29.47
CA ARG A 30 -16.69 7.34 30.44
C ARG A 30 -15.80 8.43 29.85
N ILE A 31 -15.74 8.55 28.52
CA ILE A 31 -14.96 9.62 27.90
C ILE A 31 -15.72 10.93 28.13
N LYS A 32 -15.07 11.86 28.82
CA LYS A 32 -15.50 13.26 28.95
C LYS A 32 -14.32 14.15 28.64
N PHE A 33 -14.47 15.04 27.67
CA PHE A 33 -13.43 15.96 27.29
C PHE A 33 -13.30 17.08 28.32
N PRO A 34 -12.08 17.37 28.82
CA PRO A 34 -11.87 18.34 29.89
C PRO A 34 -11.84 19.79 29.39
N TYR A 35 -12.57 20.13 28.32
CA TYR A 35 -12.48 21.45 27.67
C TYR A 35 -12.93 22.60 28.56
N GLN A 36 -13.87 22.36 29.48
CA GLN A 36 -14.29 23.35 30.49
C GLN A 36 -13.15 23.70 31.46
N LYS A 37 -12.26 22.75 31.78
CA LYS A 37 -11.08 23.02 32.62
C LYS A 37 -10.08 23.94 31.92
N GLN A 38 -10.14 24.02 30.59
CA GLN A 38 -9.34 24.93 29.77
C GLN A 38 -10.08 26.25 29.46
N GLY A 39 -11.24 26.50 30.10
CA GLY A 39 -12.02 27.72 29.91
C GLY A 39 -12.76 27.81 28.57
N LEU A 40 -12.86 26.71 27.81
CA LEU A 40 -13.56 26.69 26.53
C LEU A 40 -15.06 26.52 26.73
N THR A 41 -15.85 27.27 25.97
CA THR A 41 -17.27 26.95 25.76
C THR A 41 -17.39 25.67 24.92
N GLU A 42 -18.55 25.03 24.96
CA GLU A 42 -18.82 23.83 24.15
C GLU A 42 -18.63 24.11 22.65
N ARG A 43 -19.07 25.28 22.18
CA ARG A 43 -18.87 25.70 20.79
C ARG A 43 -17.40 25.89 20.43
N GLN A 44 -16.61 26.52 21.32
CA GLN A 44 -15.16 26.68 21.10
C GLN A 44 -14.46 25.32 21.12
N ALA A 45 -14.87 24.41 22.00
CA ALA A 45 -14.34 23.07 22.07
C ALA A 45 -14.68 22.26 20.82
N ALA A 46 -15.90 22.39 20.27
CA ALA A 46 -16.29 21.75 19.01
C ALA A 46 -15.46 22.28 17.83
N ALA A 47 -15.26 23.61 17.75
CA ALA A 47 -14.39 24.20 16.73
C ALA A 47 -12.93 23.72 16.85
N HIS A 48 -12.41 23.61 18.08
CA HIS A 48 -11.08 23.08 18.34
C HIS A 48 -10.97 21.58 17.98
N LEU A 49 -11.99 20.78 18.30
CA LEU A 49 -12.03 19.36 17.97
C LEU A 49 -11.96 19.17 16.45
N LEU A 50 -12.80 19.89 15.71
CA LEU A 50 -12.82 19.84 14.26
C LEU A 50 -11.47 20.28 13.66
N SER A 51 -10.86 21.36 14.15
CA SER A 51 -9.55 21.81 13.62
C SER A 51 -8.40 20.83 13.84
N ARG A 52 -8.56 19.87 14.76
CA ARG A 52 -7.55 18.83 15.04
C ARG A 52 -7.81 17.52 14.31
N PHE A 53 -9.07 17.19 14.06
CA PHE A 53 -9.48 15.86 13.57
C PHE A 53 -10.16 15.89 12.19
N THR A 54 -10.18 17.04 11.52
CA THR A 54 -10.65 17.20 10.14
C THR A 54 -9.73 18.14 9.35
N TYR A 55 -9.98 18.32 8.04
CA TYR A 55 -9.29 19.33 7.23
C TYR A 55 -9.76 20.77 7.45
N GLY A 56 -10.60 21.00 8.46
CA GLY A 56 -11.14 22.32 8.78
C GLY A 56 -12.59 22.26 9.27
N ALA A 57 -13.02 23.34 9.91
CA ALA A 57 -14.37 23.48 10.44
C ALA A 57 -15.17 24.47 9.62
N THR A 58 -16.40 24.10 9.26
CA THR A 58 -17.42 25.06 8.83
C THR A 58 -18.35 25.38 9.99
N GLN A 59 -19.07 26.49 9.91
CA GLN A 59 -20.04 26.87 10.94
C GLN A 59 -21.10 25.78 11.16
N SER A 60 -21.62 25.20 10.07
CA SER A 60 -22.59 24.10 10.12
C SER A 60 -22.02 22.88 10.84
N MET A 61 -20.77 22.49 10.55
CA MET A 61 -20.15 21.35 11.23
C MET A 61 -19.99 21.60 12.73
N ILE A 62 -19.65 22.83 13.14
CA ILE A 62 -19.58 23.18 14.57
C ILE A 62 -20.96 23.04 15.22
N ASP A 63 -22.01 23.54 14.57
CA ASP A 63 -23.39 23.40 15.04
C ASP A 63 -23.81 21.94 15.18
N ASP A 64 -23.47 21.11 14.20
CA ASP A 64 -23.77 19.68 14.20
C ASP A 64 -23.03 18.94 15.32
N VAL A 65 -21.74 19.23 15.54
CA VAL A 65 -20.96 18.65 16.65
C VAL A 65 -21.52 19.05 18.01
N VAL A 66 -21.86 20.33 18.21
CA VAL A 66 -22.49 20.79 19.47
C VAL A 66 -23.83 20.08 19.70
N LYS A 67 -24.66 19.96 18.66
CA LYS A 67 -25.95 19.28 18.74
C LYS A 67 -25.80 17.78 19.04
N GLN A 68 -24.80 17.13 18.46
CA GLN A 68 -24.53 15.70 18.64
C GLN A 68 -23.84 15.37 19.97
N GLY A 69 -23.06 16.32 20.49
CA GLY A 69 -22.10 16.12 21.57
C GLY A 69 -20.72 15.72 21.05
N LEU A 70 -19.68 16.37 21.57
CA LEU A 70 -18.29 16.26 21.08
C LEU A 70 -17.76 14.81 21.17
N GLU A 71 -18.00 14.13 22.28
CA GLU A 71 -17.53 12.76 22.51
C GLU A 71 -18.24 11.76 21.60
N ASN A 72 -19.54 11.93 21.38
CA ASN A 72 -20.30 11.09 20.47
C ASN A 72 -19.80 11.25 19.03
N TRP A 73 -19.56 12.48 18.59
CA TRP A 73 -18.99 12.75 17.28
C TRP A 73 -17.59 12.12 17.13
N PHE A 74 -16.71 12.30 18.12
CA PHE A 74 -15.35 11.76 18.08
C PHE A 74 -15.34 10.22 18.01
N LEU A 75 -16.22 9.57 18.77
CA LEU A 75 -16.34 8.11 18.73
C LEU A 75 -16.87 7.58 17.40
N GLN A 76 -17.78 8.32 16.74
CA GLN A 76 -18.21 7.96 15.39
C GLN A 76 -17.05 8.08 14.39
N GLN A 77 -16.23 9.12 14.50
CA GLN A 77 -15.03 9.28 13.68
C GLN A 77 -14.02 8.15 13.87
N LEU A 78 -13.81 7.69 15.11
CA LEU A 78 -12.95 6.54 15.39
C LEU A 78 -13.47 5.22 14.82
N ASN A 79 -14.80 5.06 14.69
CA ASN A 79 -15.40 3.88 14.05
C ASN A 79 -15.33 3.93 12.52
N ALA A 80 -15.21 5.14 11.94
CA ALA A 80 -15.04 5.39 10.50
C ALA A 80 -16.03 4.61 9.59
N ASN A 81 -17.28 4.50 10.02
CA ASN A 81 -18.34 3.77 9.32
C ASN A 81 -19.53 4.65 8.93
N LEU A 82 -19.35 5.98 8.92
CA LEU A 82 -20.39 6.91 8.49
C LEU A 82 -20.64 6.75 6.98
N PRO A 83 -21.90 6.85 6.53
CA PRO A 83 -22.24 6.70 5.12
C PRO A 83 -21.64 7.84 4.29
N ASP A 84 -21.05 7.50 3.16
CA ASP A 84 -20.35 8.43 2.27
C ASP A 84 -21.00 8.49 0.88
N GLU A 85 -22.33 8.54 0.79
CA GLU A 85 -23.07 8.45 -0.48
C GLU A 85 -22.65 9.50 -1.51
N THR A 86 -22.63 10.79 -1.12
CA THR A 86 -22.21 11.89 -2.01
C THR A 86 -20.77 11.74 -2.47
N LEU A 87 -19.88 11.32 -1.58
CA LEU A 87 -18.48 11.05 -1.92
C LEU A 87 -18.39 9.88 -2.90
N ASN A 88 -19.06 8.77 -2.61
CA ASN A 88 -19.06 7.56 -3.43
C ASN A 88 -19.56 7.87 -4.84
N GLU A 89 -20.64 8.64 -5.00
CA GLU A 89 -21.11 9.11 -6.31
C GLU A 89 -20.03 9.90 -7.08
N LYS A 90 -19.32 10.81 -6.41
CA LYS A 90 -18.23 11.59 -7.02
C LYS A 90 -17.02 10.74 -7.37
N LEU A 91 -16.79 9.66 -6.61
CA LEU A 91 -15.66 8.76 -6.81
C LEU A 91 -15.89 7.71 -7.92
N LYS A 92 -17.14 7.48 -8.35
CA LYS A 92 -17.49 6.45 -9.37
C LYS A 92 -16.72 6.56 -10.68
N SER A 93 -16.32 7.76 -11.08
CA SER A 93 -15.58 7.99 -12.33
C SER A 93 -14.09 7.66 -12.24
N TYR A 94 -13.57 7.32 -11.05
CA TYR A 94 -12.16 7.00 -10.82
C TYR A 94 -11.97 5.50 -10.66
N ASP A 95 -11.73 4.83 -11.78
CA ASP A 95 -11.64 3.38 -11.87
C ASP A 95 -10.41 2.80 -11.17
N ILE A 96 -9.35 3.58 -11.01
CA ILE A 96 -8.13 3.18 -10.27
C ILE A 96 -8.43 2.76 -8.81
N LEU A 97 -9.55 3.24 -8.26
CA LEU A 97 -9.93 2.99 -6.87
C LEU A 97 -10.38 1.55 -6.63
N THR A 98 -10.71 0.79 -7.67
CA THR A 98 -11.14 -0.61 -7.55
C THR A 98 -10.19 -1.59 -8.25
N MET A 99 -9.20 -1.07 -8.99
CA MET A 99 -8.24 -1.91 -9.72
C MET A 99 -7.19 -2.55 -8.81
N SER A 100 -6.75 -3.74 -9.20
CA SER A 100 -5.53 -4.37 -8.68
C SER A 100 -4.28 -3.73 -9.28
N ASN A 101 -3.10 -4.01 -8.70
CA ASN A 101 -1.83 -3.54 -9.24
C ASN A 101 -1.63 -4.05 -10.68
N GLU A 102 -1.95 -5.31 -10.97
CA GLU A 102 -1.88 -5.87 -12.32
C GLU A 102 -2.79 -5.12 -13.31
N ALA A 103 -4.03 -4.84 -12.93
CA ALA A 103 -4.95 -4.07 -13.78
C ALA A 103 -4.44 -2.65 -14.05
N ILE A 104 -3.85 -1.98 -13.05
CA ILE A 104 -3.23 -0.66 -13.22
C ILE A 104 -2.02 -0.74 -14.15
N LEU A 105 -1.14 -1.72 -13.97
CA LEU A 105 0.04 -1.91 -14.82
C LEU A 105 -0.34 -2.13 -16.29
N ASN A 106 -1.44 -2.85 -16.54
CA ASN A 106 -1.93 -3.15 -17.88
C ASN A 106 -2.69 -1.97 -18.51
N LYS A 107 -3.42 -1.17 -17.71
CA LYS A 107 -4.20 -0.03 -18.21
C LYS A 107 -3.37 1.24 -18.38
N PHE A 108 -2.39 1.44 -17.50
CA PHE A 108 -1.52 2.63 -17.48
C PHE A 108 -0.06 2.23 -17.72
N PRO A 109 0.28 1.50 -18.80
CA PRO A 109 1.62 1.00 -19.02
C PRO A 109 2.63 2.13 -19.21
N LYS A 110 3.86 1.89 -18.78
CA LYS A 110 4.94 2.83 -19.01
C LYS A 110 5.28 2.91 -20.48
N LYS A 111 5.74 4.09 -20.91
CA LYS A 111 6.17 4.32 -22.30
C LYS A 111 7.13 3.24 -22.83
N ASN A 112 8.14 2.85 -22.06
CA ASN A 112 9.10 1.83 -22.48
C ASN A 112 8.46 0.45 -22.65
N ASP A 113 7.43 0.13 -21.88
CA ASP A 113 6.74 -1.16 -21.98
C ASP A 113 5.77 -1.14 -23.15
N VAL A 114 5.06 -0.03 -23.41
CA VAL A 114 4.27 0.17 -24.64
C VAL A 114 5.13 -0.04 -25.88
N ILE A 115 6.33 0.54 -25.91
CA ILE A 115 7.28 0.37 -27.01
C ILE A 115 7.66 -1.10 -27.20
N LYS A 116 8.01 -1.81 -26.12
CA LYS A 116 8.34 -3.24 -26.20
C LYS A 116 7.16 -4.06 -26.71
N MET A 117 5.95 -3.78 -26.24
CA MET A 117 4.74 -4.47 -26.70
C MET A 117 4.51 -4.21 -28.19
N ALA A 118 4.59 -2.96 -28.64
CA ALA A 118 4.40 -2.61 -30.06
C ALA A 118 5.43 -3.30 -30.97
N VAL A 119 6.70 -3.39 -30.55
CA VAL A 119 7.73 -4.14 -31.30
C VAL A 119 7.45 -5.64 -31.28
N THR A 120 7.07 -6.19 -30.11
CA THR A 120 6.78 -7.64 -29.96
C THR A 120 5.58 -8.07 -30.80
N GLU A 121 4.58 -7.20 -30.95
CA GLU A 121 3.37 -7.43 -31.75
C GLU A 121 3.54 -7.05 -33.23
N GLY A 122 4.73 -6.64 -33.66
CA GLY A 122 5.04 -6.30 -35.05
C GLY A 122 4.41 -5.00 -35.55
N VAL A 123 3.93 -4.14 -34.64
CA VAL A 123 3.39 -2.80 -34.98
C VAL A 123 4.51 -1.82 -35.31
N ILE A 124 5.70 -2.02 -34.75
CA ILE A 124 6.89 -1.19 -34.95
C ILE A 124 8.07 -2.11 -35.28
N ASP A 125 8.79 -1.82 -36.35
CA ASP A 125 10.01 -2.56 -36.67
C ASP A 125 11.12 -2.24 -35.66
N LYS A 126 11.92 -3.25 -35.32
CA LYS A 126 13.03 -3.11 -34.38
C LYS A 126 14.14 -2.22 -34.96
N GLU A 127 14.34 -2.23 -36.28
CA GLU A 127 15.32 -1.39 -36.98
C GLU A 127 14.88 0.08 -36.91
N ASP A 128 13.61 0.36 -37.17
CA ASP A 128 13.02 1.69 -37.01
C ASP A 128 13.22 2.23 -35.58
N LEU A 129 13.08 1.38 -34.55
CA LEU A 129 13.28 1.78 -33.16
C LEU A 129 14.68 2.34 -32.89
N ILE A 130 15.72 1.79 -33.54
CA ILE A 130 17.09 2.27 -33.41
C ILE A 130 17.22 3.66 -34.02
N GLU A 131 16.61 3.86 -35.19
CA GLU A 131 16.57 5.15 -35.88
C GLU A 131 15.79 6.21 -35.08
N ILE A 132 14.66 5.84 -34.50
CA ILE A 132 13.83 6.71 -33.64
C ILE A 132 14.58 7.17 -32.38
N LYS A 133 15.39 6.28 -31.79
CA LYS A 133 16.25 6.66 -30.65
C LYS A 133 17.36 7.62 -31.10
N ALA A 134 17.82 7.52 -32.33
CA ALA A 134 18.81 8.40 -32.92
C ALA A 134 18.21 9.77 -33.36
N ASN A 135 16.96 9.80 -33.79
CA ASN A 135 16.34 10.98 -34.41
C ASN A 135 15.08 11.47 -33.67
N LYS A 136 15.27 12.39 -32.71
CA LYS A 136 14.21 12.88 -31.80
C LYS A 136 13.07 13.68 -32.46
N LYS A 137 13.16 13.99 -33.76
CA LYS A 137 12.22 14.87 -34.49
C LYS A 137 11.18 14.14 -35.34
N ASP A 138 11.26 12.82 -35.50
CA ASP A 138 10.25 12.11 -36.30
C ASP A 138 8.89 12.05 -35.57
N SER A 139 7.86 12.57 -36.24
CA SER A 139 6.48 12.60 -35.74
C SER A 139 5.68 11.35 -36.15
N SER A 140 6.15 10.59 -37.14
CA SER A 140 5.50 9.38 -37.65
C SER A 140 5.42 8.30 -36.56
N TYR A 141 6.53 8.08 -35.86
CA TYR A 141 6.65 7.14 -34.75
C TYR A 141 5.74 7.49 -33.57
N LYS A 142 5.68 8.77 -33.19
CA LYS A 142 4.80 9.21 -32.09
C LYS A 142 3.35 8.90 -32.42
N LYS A 143 2.94 9.14 -33.67
CA LYS A 143 1.58 8.86 -34.15
C LYS A 143 1.27 7.36 -34.19
N LEU A 144 2.22 6.53 -34.62
CA LEU A 144 2.07 5.07 -34.56
C LEU A 144 1.88 4.57 -33.12
N LEU A 145 2.71 5.04 -32.20
CA LEU A 145 2.63 4.67 -30.78
C LEU A 145 1.32 5.15 -30.15
N GLU A 146 0.87 6.37 -30.47
CA GLU A 146 -0.42 6.91 -30.03
C GLU A 146 -1.60 6.08 -30.55
N ASN A 147 -1.58 5.68 -31.84
CA ASN A 147 -2.61 4.82 -32.41
C ASN A 147 -2.64 3.45 -31.75
N TYR A 148 -1.45 2.87 -31.49
CA TYR A 148 -1.32 1.61 -30.78
C TYR A 148 -1.88 1.70 -29.35
N MET A 149 -1.56 2.77 -28.61
CA MET A 149 -2.12 3.01 -27.27
C MET A 149 -3.65 3.14 -27.32
N LYS A 150 -4.20 3.85 -28.31
CA LYS A 150 -5.66 3.97 -28.50
C LYS A 150 -6.31 2.62 -28.79
N GLN A 151 -5.71 1.82 -29.67
CA GLN A 151 -6.20 0.48 -30.01
C GLN A 151 -6.22 -0.44 -28.79
N LYS A 152 -5.19 -0.37 -27.94
CA LYS A 152 -5.10 -1.16 -26.69
C LYS A 152 -5.88 -0.55 -25.53
N VAL A 153 -6.49 0.62 -25.72
CA VAL A 153 -7.20 1.38 -24.67
C VAL A 153 -6.27 1.69 -23.48
N PHE A 154 -4.99 1.91 -23.76
CA PHE A 154 -4.02 2.34 -22.77
C PHE A 154 -4.21 3.81 -22.44
N LEU A 155 -4.09 4.13 -21.16
CA LEU A 155 -4.12 5.49 -20.65
C LEU A 155 -2.72 5.94 -20.24
N PRO A 156 -2.40 7.23 -20.36
CA PRO A 156 -1.12 7.76 -19.95
C PRO A 156 -0.98 7.79 -18.42
N GLU A 157 0.25 7.71 -17.90
CA GLU A 157 0.54 7.83 -16.46
C GLU A 157 0.04 9.16 -15.84
N GLN A 158 -0.09 10.21 -16.65
CA GLN A 158 -0.70 11.48 -16.22
C GLN A 158 -2.16 11.32 -15.82
N GLU A 159 -2.91 10.45 -16.48
CA GLU A 159 -4.31 10.19 -16.14
C GLU A 159 -4.40 9.44 -14.81
N LEU A 160 -3.52 8.47 -14.58
CA LEU A 160 -3.39 7.79 -13.28
C LEU A 160 -3.11 8.80 -12.15
N MET A 161 -2.15 9.72 -12.34
CA MET A 161 -1.85 10.77 -11.36
C MET A 161 -3.04 11.71 -11.14
N ARG A 162 -3.72 12.12 -12.21
CA ARG A 162 -4.91 12.98 -12.13
C ARG A 162 -5.99 12.34 -11.26
N GLN A 163 -6.27 11.06 -11.51
CA GLN A 163 -7.24 10.32 -10.71
C GLN A 163 -6.80 10.20 -9.23
N GLN A 164 -5.51 9.88 -8.98
CA GLN A 164 -4.97 9.74 -7.63
C GLN A 164 -5.00 11.04 -6.83
N ILE A 165 -4.77 12.20 -7.46
CA ILE A 165 -4.85 13.50 -6.81
C ILE A 165 -6.30 13.88 -6.54
N ASN A 166 -7.17 13.74 -7.55
CA ASN A 166 -8.56 14.15 -7.44
C ASN A 166 -9.32 13.36 -6.37
N GLN A 167 -9.09 12.05 -6.26
CA GLN A 167 -9.75 11.25 -5.23
C GLN A 167 -9.39 11.73 -3.81
N LYS A 168 -8.14 12.14 -3.55
CA LYS A 168 -7.74 12.71 -2.25
C LYS A 168 -8.51 14.00 -1.94
N ILE A 169 -8.58 14.92 -2.91
CA ILE A 169 -9.30 16.19 -2.75
C ILE A 169 -10.78 15.93 -2.47
N LEU A 170 -11.40 15.00 -3.21
CA LEU A 170 -12.80 14.65 -3.02
C LEU A 170 -13.04 14.05 -1.63
N ARG A 171 -12.18 13.15 -1.17
CA ARG A 171 -12.30 12.56 0.17
C ARG A 171 -12.15 13.59 1.28
N ALA A 172 -11.13 14.43 1.20
CA ALA A 172 -10.93 15.53 2.15
C ALA A 172 -12.14 16.47 2.21
N SER A 173 -12.77 16.74 1.07
CA SER A 173 -13.89 17.69 0.96
C SER A 173 -15.26 17.10 1.31
N TYR A 174 -15.49 15.81 1.05
CA TYR A 174 -16.83 15.22 1.07
C TYR A 174 -16.99 14.00 1.97
N SER A 175 -15.91 13.43 2.55
CA SER A 175 -16.08 12.31 3.47
C SER A 175 -16.67 12.78 4.79
N ASN A 176 -17.63 12.02 5.31
CA ASN A 176 -18.14 12.14 6.66
C ASN A 176 -17.18 11.53 7.69
N ASN A 177 -16.23 10.69 7.26
CA ASN A 177 -15.21 10.04 8.09
C ASN A 177 -13.89 10.85 8.09
N GLN A 178 -13.96 12.15 8.37
CA GLN A 178 -12.83 13.09 8.27
C GLN A 178 -11.59 12.65 9.05
N LEU A 179 -11.73 12.04 10.23
CA LEU A 179 -10.58 11.55 10.99
C LEU A 179 -9.81 10.48 10.21
N LEU A 180 -10.51 9.57 9.53
CA LEU A 180 -9.88 8.55 8.70
C LEU A 180 -9.07 9.20 7.58
N GLU A 181 -9.58 10.26 6.97
CA GLU A 181 -8.91 10.96 5.87
C GLU A 181 -7.63 11.68 6.34
N VAL A 182 -7.72 12.41 7.47
CA VAL A 182 -6.55 13.04 8.10
C VAL A 182 -5.49 12.01 8.50
N MET A 183 -5.91 10.90 9.12
CA MET A 183 -5.00 9.83 9.54
C MET A 183 -4.39 9.10 8.35
N ALA A 184 -5.16 8.87 7.27
CA ALA A 184 -4.62 8.30 6.05
C ALA A 184 -3.53 9.18 5.43
N ASP A 185 -3.72 10.50 5.40
CA ASP A 185 -2.69 11.40 4.89
C ASP A 185 -1.47 11.46 5.83
N PHE A 186 -1.69 11.51 7.14
CA PHE A 186 -0.61 11.43 8.13
C PHE A 186 0.24 10.17 7.94
N TRP A 187 -0.39 8.99 7.87
CA TRP A 187 0.34 7.73 7.71
C TRP A 187 0.95 7.56 6.33
N TYR A 188 0.32 8.09 5.27
CA TYR A 188 0.93 8.11 3.94
C TYR A 188 2.21 8.95 3.95
N ASN A 189 2.24 10.06 4.70
CA ASN A 189 3.45 10.88 4.84
C ASN A 189 4.51 10.22 5.75
N HIS A 190 4.10 9.49 6.79
CA HIS A 190 5.02 8.73 7.66
C HIS A 190 5.68 7.56 6.93
N PHE A 191 4.89 6.79 6.18
CA PHE A 191 5.35 5.70 5.31
C PHE A 191 5.39 6.18 3.86
N ASN A 192 6.21 7.19 3.60
CA ASN A 192 6.22 7.87 2.31
C ASN A 192 6.75 6.99 1.17
N ILE A 193 6.15 7.17 0.01
CA ILE A 193 6.67 6.68 -1.27
C ILE A 193 6.58 7.80 -2.30
N SER A 194 7.58 7.90 -3.17
CA SER A 194 7.61 8.94 -4.20
C SER A 194 7.11 8.43 -5.55
N ALA A 195 6.13 9.13 -6.12
CA ALA A 195 5.72 8.97 -7.51
C ALA A 195 6.85 9.25 -8.52
N THR A 196 7.86 10.04 -8.13
CA THR A 196 9.00 10.37 -9.00
C THR A 196 10.02 9.24 -9.08
N LYS A 197 10.00 8.28 -8.14
CA LYS A 197 10.83 7.09 -8.26
C LYS A 197 10.22 6.18 -9.33
N ASN A 198 10.91 6.12 -10.46
CA ASN A 198 10.50 5.33 -11.62
C ASN A 198 10.14 3.90 -11.18
N GLN A 199 8.92 3.45 -11.50
CA GLN A 199 8.29 2.16 -11.11
C GLN A 199 7.31 2.23 -9.95
N CYS A 200 7.37 3.24 -9.07
CA CYS A 200 6.47 3.29 -7.91
C CYS A 200 5.08 3.82 -8.25
N LEU A 201 4.95 4.76 -9.19
CA LEU A 201 3.69 5.46 -9.50
C LEU A 201 2.49 4.53 -9.71
N GLN A 202 2.67 3.44 -10.47
CA GLN A 202 1.60 2.49 -10.79
C GLN A 202 1.10 1.68 -9.57
N PHE A 203 1.86 1.66 -8.46
CA PHE A 203 1.51 0.95 -7.24
C PHE A 203 0.91 1.87 -6.16
N ILE A 204 0.99 3.20 -6.33
CA ILE A 204 0.47 4.17 -5.35
C ILE A 204 -1.02 3.99 -5.06
N PRO A 205 -1.92 3.79 -6.05
CA PRO A 205 -3.36 3.70 -5.76
C PRO A 205 -3.70 2.54 -4.82
N VAL A 206 -3.12 1.36 -5.06
CA VAL A 206 -3.33 0.18 -4.22
C VAL A 206 -2.63 0.34 -2.88
N TYR A 207 -1.42 0.91 -2.86
CA TYR A 207 -0.69 1.20 -1.63
C TYR A 207 -1.51 2.07 -0.67
N GLU A 208 -2.02 3.20 -1.18
CA GLU A 208 -2.83 4.10 -0.39
C GLU A 208 -4.13 3.42 0.07
N ARG A 209 -4.82 2.71 -0.82
CA ARG A 209 -6.12 2.09 -0.51
C ARG A 209 -6.02 0.92 0.47
N GLU A 210 -5.12 -0.02 0.20
CA GLU A 210 -5.06 -1.33 0.88
C GLU A 210 -4.07 -1.35 2.04
N ASN A 211 -2.96 -0.59 1.96
CA ASN A 211 -1.92 -0.62 2.98
C ASN A 211 -2.08 0.52 3.97
N ILE A 212 -2.31 1.75 3.50
CA ILE A 212 -2.47 2.92 4.37
C ILE A 212 -3.91 3.01 4.89
N ARG A 213 -4.87 3.36 4.04
CA ARG A 213 -6.23 3.76 4.44
C ARG A 213 -6.96 2.68 5.23
N LYS A 214 -6.84 1.42 4.80
CA LYS A 214 -7.46 0.27 5.48
C LYS A 214 -6.94 0.06 6.91
N ASN A 215 -5.71 0.52 7.20
CA ASN A 215 -5.03 0.33 8.48
C ASN A 215 -4.85 1.63 9.28
N SER A 216 -5.30 2.79 8.78
CA SER A 216 -5.05 4.10 9.39
C SER A 216 -5.53 4.26 10.84
N LEU A 217 -6.58 3.52 11.23
CA LEU A 217 -7.16 3.54 12.57
C LEU A 217 -6.97 2.20 13.31
N ASN A 218 -6.17 1.28 12.76
CA ASN A 218 -5.87 -0.03 13.35
C ASN A 218 -4.56 0.03 14.16
N ASN A 219 -4.06 -1.15 14.56
CA ASN A 219 -2.80 -1.25 15.27
C ASN A 219 -1.62 -0.89 14.36
N PHE A 220 -0.61 -0.26 14.95
CA PHE A 220 0.60 0.15 14.23
C PHE A 220 1.34 -1.04 13.59
N GLU A 221 1.36 -2.20 14.25
CA GLU A 221 1.98 -3.42 13.71
C GLU A 221 1.36 -3.86 12.37
N ASP A 222 0.03 -3.87 12.29
CA ASP A 222 -0.70 -4.23 11.08
C ASP A 222 -0.39 -3.25 9.94
N LEU A 223 -0.39 -1.95 10.26
CA LEU A 223 -0.03 -0.89 9.31
C LEU A 223 1.41 -1.07 8.82
N LEU A 224 2.36 -1.25 9.74
CA LEU A 224 3.79 -1.41 9.45
C LEU A 224 4.05 -2.63 8.56
N LEU A 225 3.50 -3.79 8.93
CA LEU A 225 3.68 -5.01 8.12
C LEU A 225 3.00 -4.89 6.76
N SER A 226 1.84 -4.25 6.69
CA SER A 226 1.12 -4.03 5.44
C SER A 226 1.93 -3.14 4.49
N THR A 227 2.45 -2.00 4.97
CA THR A 227 3.30 -1.13 4.13
C THR A 227 4.59 -1.84 3.76
N ALA A 228 5.18 -2.61 4.68
CA ALA A 228 6.45 -3.29 4.46
C ALA A 228 6.44 -4.37 3.38
N LYS A 229 5.33 -5.11 3.27
CA LYS A 229 5.13 -6.13 2.23
C LYS A 229 4.59 -5.55 0.92
N SER A 230 4.25 -4.27 0.88
CA SER A 230 3.65 -3.66 -0.31
C SER A 230 4.63 -3.59 -1.49
N PRO A 231 4.18 -3.85 -2.73
CA PRO A 231 5.02 -3.65 -3.90
C PRO A 231 5.59 -2.25 -4.02
N ALA A 232 4.82 -1.24 -3.60
CA ALA A 232 5.25 0.15 -3.66
C ALA A 232 6.47 0.41 -2.75
N MET A 233 6.44 -0.03 -1.49
CA MET A 233 7.54 0.15 -0.54
C MET A 233 8.77 -0.68 -0.93
N LEU A 234 8.56 -1.93 -1.34
CA LEU A 234 9.64 -2.82 -1.77
C LEU A 234 10.40 -2.27 -2.99
N LEU A 235 9.71 -1.62 -3.94
CA LEU A 235 10.34 -0.86 -5.04
C LEU A 235 10.97 0.43 -4.53
N TYR A 236 10.26 1.16 -3.68
CA TYR A 236 10.68 2.50 -3.27
C TYR A 236 12.00 2.49 -2.51
N LEU A 237 12.28 1.41 -1.76
CA LEU A 237 13.50 1.26 -0.98
C LEU A 237 14.45 0.18 -1.54
N ASP A 238 14.19 -0.26 -2.77
CA ASP A 238 15.01 -1.21 -3.54
C ASP A 238 15.19 -2.60 -2.89
N ASN A 239 14.37 -2.93 -1.89
CA ASN A 239 14.43 -4.21 -1.18
C ASN A 239 14.03 -5.39 -2.06
N PHE A 240 13.18 -5.19 -3.08
CA PHE A 240 12.83 -6.22 -4.06
C PHE A 240 14.07 -6.86 -4.73
N SER A 241 15.19 -6.13 -4.75
CA SER A 241 16.46 -6.56 -5.32
C SER A 241 17.45 -7.10 -4.27
N SER A 242 17.18 -6.94 -2.97
CA SER A 242 18.02 -7.43 -1.87
C SER A 242 18.16 -8.96 -1.92
N SER A 243 19.38 -9.46 -1.72
CA SER A 243 19.65 -10.88 -1.59
C SER A 243 20.78 -11.17 -0.62
N GLY A 244 20.63 -12.24 0.16
CA GLY A 244 21.64 -12.70 1.11
C GLY A 244 22.56 -13.75 0.53
N THR A 245 23.55 -14.15 1.32
CA THR A 245 24.32 -15.37 1.07
C THR A 245 23.46 -16.58 1.42
N ASN A 246 23.22 -17.46 0.46
CA ASN A 246 22.41 -18.65 0.70
C ASN A 246 23.17 -19.92 0.35
N GLU A 247 23.66 -20.63 1.37
CA GLU A 247 24.43 -21.88 1.20
C GLU A 247 23.59 -23.03 0.63
N LEU A 248 22.29 -23.09 0.95
CA LEU A 248 21.36 -24.14 0.51
C LEU A 248 21.11 -24.12 -1.01
N PHE A 249 21.21 -22.94 -1.65
CA PHE A 249 20.94 -22.78 -3.08
C PHE A 249 22.19 -22.58 -3.96
N VAL A 250 23.40 -22.54 -3.39
CA VAL A 250 24.68 -22.47 -4.15
C VAL A 250 24.80 -23.63 -5.16
N ASN A 251 24.29 -24.82 -4.81
CA ASN A 251 24.42 -26.01 -5.64
C ASN A 251 23.42 -26.10 -6.82
N PHE A 252 22.32 -25.32 -6.82
CA PHE A 252 21.35 -25.34 -7.93
C PHE A 252 21.86 -24.57 -9.17
N ASN A 253 22.78 -23.62 -8.99
CA ASN A 253 23.26 -22.72 -10.05
C ASN A 253 24.68 -23.03 -10.57
N LYS A 254 25.27 -24.18 -10.18
CA LYS A 254 26.63 -24.58 -10.56
C LYS A 254 26.86 -24.78 -12.08
N ARG A 255 25.81 -24.75 -12.90
CA ARG A 255 25.90 -24.87 -14.37
C ARG A 255 26.25 -23.56 -15.11
N ASN A 256 26.29 -22.40 -14.44
CA ASN A 256 26.57 -21.11 -15.08
C ASN A 256 27.60 -20.27 -14.31
N SER A 257 28.72 -20.86 -13.89
CA SER A 257 29.79 -20.22 -13.11
C SER A 257 30.57 -19.10 -13.84
N ASN A 258 30.31 -18.86 -15.13
CA ASN A 258 31.06 -17.89 -15.95
C ASN A 258 30.36 -16.54 -16.16
N LYS A 259 29.18 -16.31 -15.58
CA LYS A 259 28.60 -14.96 -15.48
C LYS A 259 28.74 -14.52 -14.03
N LYS A 260 29.47 -13.42 -13.79
CA LYS A 260 29.36 -12.63 -12.55
C LYS A 260 27.88 -12.59 -12.19
N GLN A 261 27.47 -13.34 -11.17
CA GLN A 261 26.10 -13.26 -10.71
C GLN A 261 25.93 -11.81 -10.26
N ASN A 262 25.03 -11.08 -10.90
CA ASN A 262 24.46 -9.87 -10.34
C ASN A 262 23.60 -10.28 -9.12
N ASN A 263 24.23 -10.90 -8.11
CA ASN A 263 23.67 -10.91 -6.78
C ASN A 263 23.83 -9.47 -6.33
N ASN A 264 22.78 -8.69 -6.55
CA ASN A 264 22.59 -7.42 -5.88
C ASN A 264 22.68 -7.79 -4.40
N GLY A 265 23.83 -7.53 -3.78
CA GLY A 265 24.14 -8.00 -2.43
C GLY A 265 23.15 -7.46 -1.41
N LEU A 266 23.47 -7.65 -0.14
CA LEU A 266 22.65 -7.15 0.95
C LEU A 266 22.34 -5.65 0.76
N ASN A 267 21.06 -5.29 0.63
CA ASN A 267 20.62 -3.91 0.51
C ASN A 267 20.06 -3.45 1.86
N GLU A 268 20.82 -2.60 2.55
CA GLU A 268 20.45 -2.07 3.87
C GLU A 268 19.50 -0.88 3.82
N ASN A 269 19.22 -0.31 2.65
CA ASN A 269 18.43 0.92 2.54
C ASN A 269 17.08 0.78 3.23
N TYR A 270 16.35 -0.31 2.94
CA TYR A 270 15.05 -0.50 3.59
C TYR A 270 15.18 -0.77 5.09
N ALA A 271 16.15 -1.57 5.52
CA ALA A 271 16.37 -1.84 6.94
C ALA A 271 16.67 -0.55 7.73
N ARG A 272 17.50 0.33 7.16
CA ARG A 272 17.82 1.62 7.77
C ARG A 272 16.59 2.50 7.90
N GLU A 273 15.84 2.68 6.82
CA GLU A 273 14.62 3.49 6.80
C GLU A 273 13.54 2.93 7.76
N LEU A 274 13.42 1.60 7.83
CA LEU A 274 12.53 0.93 8.78
C LEU A 274 12.86 1.31 10.22
N MET A 275 14.13 1.24 10.61
CA MET A 275 14.57 1.56 11.97
C MET A 275 14.56 3.07 12.23
N GLU A 276 15.09 3.85 11.30
CA GLU A 276 15.34 5.28 11.45
C GLU A 276 14.08 6.13 11.27
N LEU A 277 13.38 6.00 10.14
CA LEU A 277 12.27 6.89 9.80
C LEU A 277 10.91 6.33 10.18
N HIS A 278 10.75 5.00 10.14
CA HIS A 278 9.43 4.41 10.27
C HIS A 278 9.10 3.90 11.68
N THR A 279 10.09 3.61 12.53
CA THR A 279 9.84 3.00 13.85
C THR A 279 10.56 3.68 15.01
N LEU A 280 11.88 3.60 15.12
CA LEU A 280 12.63 3.94 16.33
C LEU A 280 13.15 5.39 16.36
N GLY A 281 13.29 6.04 15.20
CA GLY A 281 13.94 7.35 15.11
C GLY A 281 15.45 7.25 14.95
N VAL A 282 16.11 8.32 14.52
CA VAL A 282 17.57 8.39 14.31
C VAL A 282 18.39 8.07 15.56
N ASP A 283 17.91 8.47 16.73
CA ASP A 283 18.55 8.20 18.02
C ASP A 283 17.85 7.05 18.78
N GLY A 284 17.23 6.13 18.05
CA GLY A 284 16.40 5.03 18.58
C GLY A 284 17.16 3.91 19.32
N GLY A 285 18.46 4.07 19.57
CA GLY A 285 19.28 3.13 20.33
C GLY A 285 19.74 1.88 19.58
N TYR A 286 19.63 1.87 18.24
CA TYR A 286 20.14 0.79 17.41
C TYR A 286 21.54 1.10 16.86
N THR A 287 22.25 0.07 16.44
CA THR A 287 23.59 0.15 15.86
C THR A 287 23.56 -0.13 14.37
N GLN A 288 24.67 0.18 13.68
CA GLN A 288 24.86 -0.25 12.30
C GLN A 288 24.74 -1.78 12.15
N SER A 289 25.16 -2.56 13.16
CA SER A 289 25.01 -4.01 13.14
C SER A 289 23.54 -4.44 13.11
N ASP A 290 22.67 -3.74 13.85
CA ASP A 290 21.24 -4.05 13.86
C ASP A 290 20.60 -3.75 12.51
N VAL A 291 21.02 -2.66 11.84
CA VAL A 291 20.59 -2.37 10.46
C VAL A 291 20.99 -3.48 9.51
N THR A 292 22.23 -3.98 9.61
CA THR A 292 22.70 -5.11 8.80
C THR A 292 21.86 -6.36 9.07
N GLU A 293 21.59 -6.72 10.33
CA GLU A 293 20.79 -7.91 10.65
C GLU A 293 19.32 -7.78 10.19
N VAL A 294 18.70 -6.60 10.34
CA VAL A 294 17.38 -6.33 9.77
C VAL A 294 17.40 -6.46 8.24
N ALA A 295 18.45 -5.98 7.58
CA ALA A 295 18.60 -6.14 6.13
C ALA A 295 18.66 -7.62 5.75
N ARG A 296 19.37 -8.46 6.53
CA ARG A 296 19.46 -9.91 6.32
C ARG A 296 18.08 -10.56 6.45
N ILE A 297 17.29 -10.19 7.47
CA ILE A 297 15.91 -10.66 7.64
C ILE A 297 15.03 -10.30 6.42
N LEU A 298 15.21 -9.10 5.86
CA LEU A 298 14.42 -8.60 4.72
C LEU A 298 14.87 -9.15 3.36
N THR A 299 15.99 -9.88 3.28
CA THR A 299 16.43 -10.51 2.02
C THR A 299 15.39 -11.52 1.53
N GLY A 300 15.25 -11.66 0.21
CA GLY A 300 14.26 -12.54 -0.39
C GLY A 300 12.82 -12.00 -0.39
N TRP A 301 12.53 -10.89 0.31
CA TRP A 301 11.26 -10.17 0.17
C TRP A 301 11.25 -9.43 -1.17
N THR A 302 10.41 -9.88 -2.09
CA THR A 302 10.31 -9.36 -3.45
C THR A 302 8.85 -9.29 -3.89
N ILE A 303 8.65 -8.81 -5.10
CA ILE A 303 7.34 -8.59 -5.69
C ILE A 303 7.05 -9.74 -6.64
N TYR A 304 5.85 -10.30 -6.56
CA TYR A 304 5.38 -11.26 -7.55
C TYR A 304 5.29 -10.58 -8.92
N PRO A 305 5.89 -11.13 -10.00
CA PRO A 305 5.86 -10.48 -11.29
C PRO A 305 4.43 -10.32 -11.83
N LEU A 306 3.95 -9.08 -11.93
CA LEU A 306 2.58 -8.77 -12.34
C LEU A 306 2.42 -8.49 -13.83
N ASN A 307 3.51 -8.24 -14.56
CA ASN A 307 3.47 -7.88 -15.98
C ASN A 307 4.35 -8.81 -16.83
N ASP A 308 3.80 -9.27 -17.95
CA ASP A 308 4.45 -10.18 -18.90
C ASP A 308 5.49 -9.49 -19.81
N TYR A 309 5.53 -8.16 -19.81
CA TYR A 309 6.44 -7.33 -20.62
C TYR A 309 7.49 -6.59 -19.78
N ALA A 310 7.43 -6.75 -18.46
CA ALA A 310 8.36 -6.14 -17.50
C ALA A 310 9.59 -7.04 -17.24
N PRO A 311 10.69 -6.47 -16.70
CA PRO A 311 11.82 -7.24 -16.18
C PRO A 311 11.31 -8.17 -15.04
N GLY A 312 11.00 -9.42 -15.38
CA GLY A 312 10.31 -10.35 -14.47
C GLY A 312 9.48 -11.41 -15.19
N ALA A 313 9.13 -11.22 -16.46
CA ALA A 313 8.30 -12.17 -17.22
C ALA A 313 8.84 -13.62 -17.25
N ASN A 314 10.15 -13.79 -17.41
CA ASN A 314 10.77 -15.12 -17.36
C ASN A 314 10.72 -15.73 -15.95
N PHE A 315 10.84 -14.89 -14.92
CA PHE A 315 10.69 -15.31 -13.54
C PHE A 315 9.24 -15.71 -13.25
N LYS A 316 8.26 -14.96 -13.77
CA LYS A 316 6.82 -15.31 -13.74
C LYS A 316 6.57 -16.71 -14.32
N LYS A 317 7.03 -16.95 -15.56
CA LYS A 317 6.92 -18.25 -16.23
C LYS A 317 7.60 -19.38 -15.46
N MET A 318 8.72 -19.10 -14.80
CA MET A 318 9.39 -20.09 -13.95
C MET A 318 8.55 -20.40 -12.70
N LEU A 319 8.02 -19.38 -12.03
CA LEU A 319 7.16 -19.51 -10.87
C LEU A 319 5.86 -20.27 -11.21
N GLU A 320 5.22 -19.95 -12.33
CA GLU A 320 4.00 -20.63 -12.80
C GLU A 320 4.22 -22.13 -13.03
N LYS A 321 5.42 -22.57 -13.43
CA LYS A 321 5.76 -24.00 -13.54
C LYS A 321 5.77 -24.73 -12.20
N PHE A 322 5.97 -24.02 -11.09
CA PHE A 322 5.94 -24.60 -9.76
C PHE A 322 4.52 -24.82 -9.24
N ASN A 323 3.50 -24.16 -9.82
CA ASN A 323 2.08 -24.30 -9.48
C ASN A 323 1.82 -24.47 -7.95
N ASP A 324 1.23 -25.57 -7.51
CA ASP A 324 0.93 -25.82 -6.08
C ASP A 324 2.17 -26.12 -5.21
N LYS A 325 3.36 -26.25 -5.81
CA LYS A 325 4.62 -26.60 -5.12
C LYS A 325 5.47 -25.38 -4.74
N PHE A 326 4.89 -24.17 -4.72
CA PHE A 326 5.61 -22.94 -4.33
C PHE A 326 6.30 -23.09 -2.98
N SER A 327 5.55 -23.52 -1.96
CA SER A 327 6.05 -23.64 -0.59
C SER A 327 7.15 -24.71 -0.47
N GLU A 328 7.01 -25.83 -1.19
CA GLU A 328 8.05 -26.88 -1.26
C GLU A 328 9.36 -26.38 -1.88
N LYS A 329 9.26 -25.38 -2.76
CA LYS A 329 10.41 -24.73 -3.41
C LYS A 329 10.93 -23.51 -2.63
N GLY A 330 10.39 -23.25 -1.43
CA GLY A 330 10.79 -22.14 -0.58
C GLY A 330 10.23 -20.78 -1.01
N PHE A 331 9.15 -20.77 -1.80
CA PHE A 331 8.46 -19.53 -2.15
C PHE A 331 7.16 -19.40 -1.36
N VAL A 332 6.92 -18.22 -0.79
CA VAL A 332 5.65 -17.90 -0.10
C VAL A 332 5.06 -16.66 -0.76
N ARG A 333 3.80 -16.74 -1.21
CA ARG A 333 3.11 -15.64 -1.89
C ARG A 333 1.92 -15.16 -1.06
N GLU A 334 1.83 -13.85 -0.85
CA GLU A 334 0.70 -13.19 -0.20
C GLU A 334 0.24 -12.03 -1.09
N GLY A 335 -0.77 -12.28 -1.93
CA GLY A 335 -1.19 -11.31 -2.95
C GLY A 335 -0.05 -11.00 -3.94
N ASP A 336 0.42 -9.75 -3.94
CA ASP A 336 1.53 -9.29 -4.79
C ASP A 336 2.90 -9.39 -4.11
N PHE A 337 2.94 -9.72 -2.82
CA PHE A 337 4.16 -10.01 -2.08
C PHE A 337 4.65 -11.43 -2.38
N LEU A 338 5.97 -11.59 -2.52
CA LEU A 338 6.63 -12.87 -2.70
C LEU A 338 7.88 -12.94 -1.81
N PHE A 339 7.91 -13.89 -0.90
CA PHE A 339 9.14 -14.34 -0.26
C PHE A 339 9.80 -15.40 -1.14
N ALA A 340 11.09 -15.21 -1.44
CA ALA A 340 11.91 -16.10 -2.25
C ALA A 340 13.08 -16.63 -1.41
N ALA A 341 12.93 -17.82 -0.82
CA ALA A 341 13.96 -18.41 0.05
C ALA A 341 15.32 -18.56 -0.64
N ASN A 342 15.35 -18.79 -1.95
CA ASN A 342 16.59 -18.89 -2.72
C ASN A 342 17.39 -17.57 -2.83
N ARG A 343 16.82 -16.46 -2.36
CA ARG A 343 17.45 -15.14 -2.25
C ARG A 343 17.59 -14.68 -0.80
N HIS A 344 17.06 -15.45 0.14
CA HIS A 344 17.11 -15.14 1.56
C HIS A 344 18.48 -15.55 2.14
N ASP A 345 19.01 -14.72 3.02
CA ASP A 345 20.20 -15.00 3.83
C ASP A 345 19.88 -16.14 4.80
N SER A 346 20.67 -17.21 4.76
CA SER A 346 20.39 -18.43 5.53
C SER A 346 21.66 -19.06 6.05
#